data_AF-A0A108II22-F1
#
_entry.id   AF-A0A108II22-F1
#
_cell.length_a   1.000
_cell.length_b   1.000
_cell.length_c   1.000
_cell.angle_alpha   90.00
_cell.angle_beta   90.00
_cell.angle_gamma   90.00
#
_symmetry.space_group_name_H-M   'P 1'
#
loop_
_entity.id
_entity.type
_entity.pdbx_description
1 polymer ?
#
loop_
_entity_poly.entity_id
_entity_poly.type
_entity_poly.pdbx_seq_one_letter_code
_entity_poly.pdbx_strand_id
1 'polypeptide(L)'
;MNVATLYGANGQIIEYARYAANGIKTQETIYDADGKITITKTDTNGDGIFDHIKTEARIGDGASVVGEDINGDGITDRNFVVNNGQRYDLSNARDAIFADSLLSRYRTAGLLSGTSYLDLSQIISKTLTYGGRNDYGFTMPNGWYNPIGAFYEAKSAALDTAASIAENCPRAVV
;
A
#
# COMPACT_ATOMS: atom_id res chain seq x y z
N MET A 1 10.04 -28.83 13.21
CA MET A 1 9.43 -27.54 12.84
C MET A 1 9.15 -26.83 14.15
N ASN A 2 9.83 -25.70 14.39
CA ASN A 2 9.72 -24.99 15.65
C ASN A 2 8.82 -23.78 15.45
N VAL A 3 7.92 -23.53 16.40
CA VAL A 3 6.97 -22.42 16.33
C VAL A 3 6.96 -21.66 17.64
N ALA A 4 6.78 -20.35 17.58
CA ALA A 4 6.50 -19.51 18.73
C ALA A 4 5.20 -18.75 18.48
N THR A 5 4.44 -18.52 19.55
CA THR A 5 3.22 -17.73 19.50
C THR A 5 3.23 -16.80 20.69
N LEU A 6 3.13 -15.51 20.40
CA LEU A 6 3.05 -14.47 21.40
C LEU A 6 1.58 -14.12 21.61
N TYR A 7 1.14 -14.17 22.87
CA TYR A 7 -0.21 -13.80 23.27
C TYR A 7 -0.19 -12.43 23.95
N GLY A 8 -1.15 -11.59 23.59
CA GLY A 8 -1.42 -10.32 24.24
C GLY A 8 -2.10 -10.48 25.59
N ALA A 9 -2.29 -9.37 26.30
CA ALA A 9 -2.85 -9.33 27.65
C ALA A 9 -4.27 -9.95 27.77
N ASN A 10 -5.06 -9.95 26.69
CA ASN A 10 -6.41 -10.51 26.69
C ASN A 10 -6.45 -11.93 26.08
N GLY A 11 -5.29 -12.57 25.89
CA GLY A 11 -5.18 -13.93 25.35
C GLY A 11 -5.32 -14.03 23.83
N GLN A 12 -5.41 -12.91 23.10
CA GLN A 12 -5.34 -12.90 21.64
C GLN A 12 -3.91 -13.14 21.15
N ILE A 13 -3.73 -13.78 20.01
CA ILE A 13 -2.42 -13.90 19.37
C ILE A 13 -2.02 -12.53 18.82
N ILE A 14 -0.81 -12.07 19.12
CA ILE A 14 -0.23 -10.84 18.57
C ILE A 14 0.92 -11.11 17.59
N GLU A 15 1.60 -12.25 17.74
CA GLU A 15 2.62 -12.71 16.81
C GLU A 15 2.60 -14.23 16.72
N TYR A 16 2.76 -14.75 15.50
CA TYR A 16 3.05 -16.15 15.23
C TYR A 16 4.32 -16.24 14.39
N ALA A 17 5.30 -17.01 14.85
CA ALA A 17 6.58 -17.17 14.18
C ALA A 17 6.91 -18.65 13.95
N ARG A 18 7.50 -18.95 12.80
CA ARG A 18 8.08 -20.26 12.48
C ARG A 18 9.58 -20.15 12.34
N TYR A 19 10.26 -21.21 12.76
CA TYR A 19 11.71 -21.28 12.73
C TYR A 19 12.20 -22.53 12.02
N ALA A 20 13.28 -22.36 11.26
CA ALA A 20 14.07 -23.46 10.72
C ALA A 20 14.79 -24.23 11.83
N ALA A 21 15.33 -25.40 11.49
CA ALA A 21 16.02 -26.28 12.45
C ALA A 21 17.27 -25.64 13.07
N ASN A 22 17.88 -24.69 12.36
CA ASN A 22 19.01 -23.88 12.82
C ASN A 22 18.59 -22.67 13.68
N GLY A 23 17.30 -22.47 13.95
CA GLY A 23 16.79 -21.38 14.78
C GLY A 23 16.51 -20.07 14.02
N ILE A 24 16.71 -20.01 12.71
CA ILE A 24 16.38 -18.84 11.88
C ILE A 24 14.86 -18.71 11.75
N LYS A 25 14.31 -17.50 11.90
CA LYS A 25 12.87 -17.23 11.71
C LYS A 25 12.56 -17.24 10.21
N THR A 26 11.74 -18.18 9.75
CA THR A 26 11.38 -18.35 8.33
C THR A 26 10.01 -17.78 7.99
N GLN A 27 9.15 -17.58 8.99
CA GLN A 27 7.85 -16.94 8.81
C GLN A 27 7.51 -16.12 10.04
N GLU A 28 6.92 -14.95 9.82
CA GLU A 28 6.36 -14.08 10.86
C GLU A 28 4.96 -13.64 10.44
N THR A 29 4.01 -13.68 11.35
CA THR A 29 2.67 -13.15 11.16
C THR A 29 2.30 -12.32 12.38
N ILE A 30 2.03 -11.03 12.15
CA ILE A 30 1.65 -10.08 13.19
C ILE A 30 0.15 -9.83 13.07
N TYR A 31 -0.51 -9.76 14.23
CA TYR A 31 -1.95 -9.55 14.33
C TYR A 31 -2.24 -8.22 15.03
N ASP A 32 -3.35 -7.58 14.67
CA ASP A 32 -3.88 -6.43 15.40
C ASP A 32 -4.58 -6.85 16.71
N ALA A 33 -5.05 -5.85 17.46
CA ALA A 33 -5.77 -6.08 18.71
C ALA A 33 -7.08 -6.87 18.53
N ASP A 34 -7.64 -6.88 17.32
CA ASP A 34 -8.85 -7.63 16.96
C ASP A 34 -8.52 -9.07 16.48
N GLY A 35 -7.25 -9.48 16.54
CA GLY A 35 -6.80 -10.81 16.18
C GLY A 35 -6.75 -11.04 14.66
N LYS A 36 -6.71 -9.97 13.87
CA LYS A 36 -6.64 -10.06 12.42
C LYS A 36 -5.23 -9.75 11.92
N ILE A 37 -4.82 -10.39 10.83
CA ILE A 37 -3.45 -10.27 10.28
C ILE A 37 -3.20 -8.83 9.81
N THR A 38 -2.05 -8.27 10.15
CA THR A 38 -1.57 -6.95 9.67
C THR A 38 -0.29 -7.07 8.87
N ILE A 39 0.61 -7.97 9.25
CA ILE A 39 1.87 -8.18 8.54
C ILE A 39 2.12 -9.67 8.40
N THR A 40 2.57 -10.10 7.23
CA THR A 40 3.06 -11.46 6.99
C THR A 40 4.41 -11.37 6.31
N LYS A 41 5.42 -12.00 6.88
CA LYS A 41 6.76 -12.06 6.32
C LYS A 41 7.17 -13.50 6.10
N THR A 42 7.80 -13.78 4.97
CA THR A 42 8.28 -15.13 4.62
C THR A 42 9.69 -15.03 4.08
N ASP A 43 10.58 -15.83 4.67
CA ASP A 43 11.94 -16.07 4.21
C ASP A 43 11.91 -17.44 3.50
N THR A 44 12.03 -17.40 2.19
CA THR A 44 11.96 -18.55 1.29
C THR A 44 13.33 -19.21 1.15
N ASN A 45 14.40 -18.43 1.26
CA ASN A 45 15.76 -18.89 1.00
C ASN A 45 16.48 -19.39 2.29
N GLY A 46 15.97 -19.03 3.47
CA GLY A 46 16.46 -19.47 4.77
C GLY A 46 17.69 -18.72 5.30
N ASP A 47 18.00 -17.54 4.77
CA ASP A 47 19.15 -16.71 5.16
C ASP A 47 18.86 -15.79 6.37
N GLY A 48 17.61 -15.73 6.82
CA GLY A 48 17.15 -14.90 7.93
C GLY A 48 16.73 -13.48 7.55
N ILE A 49 16.77 -13.14 6.27
CA ILE A 49 16.17 -11.94 5.68
C ILE A 49 14.85 -12.34 5.04
N PHE A 50 13.80 -11.55 5.26
CA PHE A 50 12.50 -11.84 4.68
C PHE A 50 12.46 -11.45 3.21
N ASP A 51 12.31 -12.43 2.31
CA ASP A 51 12.14 -12.19 0.88
C ASP A 51 10.77 -11.55 0.56
N HIS A 52 9.70 -12.01 1.23
CA HIS A 52 8.34 -11.58 0.93
C HIS A 52 7.69 -10.94 2.15
N ILE A 53 7.34 -9.66 2.07
CA ILE A 53 6.67 -8.91 3.13
C ILE A 53 5.34 -8.39 2.61
N LYS A 54 4.25 -8.83 3.25
CA LYS A 54 2.90 -8.34 3.00
C LYS A 54 2.42 -7.53 4.19
N THR A 55 1.98 -6.31 3.93
CA THR A 55 1.38 -5.41 4.93
C THR A 55 -0.07 -5.15 4.55
N GLU A 56 -1.00 -5.34 5.48
CA GLU A 56 -2.42 -5.05 5.32
C GLU A 56 -2.87 -4.02 6.36
N ALA A 57 -3.33 -2.86 5.87
CA ALA A 57 -3.94 -1.81 6.68
C ALA A 57 -5.45 -1.80 6.45
N ARG A 58 -6.23 -2.00 7.52
CA ARG A 58 -7.70 -1.98 7.43
C ARG A 58 -8.21 -0.55 7.49
N ILE A 59 -9.12 -0.22 6.59
CA ILE A 59 -9.72 1.11 6.47
C ILE A 59 -11.08 1.15 7.19
N GLY A 60 -11.85 0.06 7.14
CA GLY A 60 -13.23 0.01 7.64
C GLY A 60 -14.19 -0.42 6.53
N ASP A 61 -15.45 -0.73 6.86
CA ASP A 61 -16.48 -1.17 5.90
C ASP A 61 -16.08 -2.36 5.00
N GLY A 62 -15.21 -3.24 5.51
CA GLY A 62 -14.70 -4.39 4.74
C GLY A 62 -13.61 -4.03 3.72
N ALA A 63 -13.08 -2.81 3.76
CA ALA A 63 -11.99 -2.34 2.93
C ALA A 63 -10.63 -2.43 3.63
N SER A 64 -9.60 -2.76 2.85
CA SER A 64 -8.20 -2.76 3.29
C SER A 64 -7.28 -2.27 2.17
N VAL A 65 -6.13 -1.75 2.55
CA VAL A 65 -5.00 -1.48 1.65
C VAL A 65 -3.93 -2.51 1.92
N VAL A 66 -3.40 -3.10 0.87
CA VAL A 66 -2.37 -4.13 0.95
C VAL A 66 -1.14 -3.66 0.17
N GLY A 67 0.01 -3.69 0.83
CA GLY A 67 1.32 -3.58 0.20
C GLY A 67 2.00 -4.95 0.19
N GLU A 68 2.60 -5.33 -0.92
CA GLU A 68 3.45 -6.51 -1.05
C GLU A 68 4.83 -6.08 -1.56
N ASP A 69 5.85 -6.40 -0.78
CA ASP A 69 7.28 -6.42 -1.14
C ASP A 69 7.62 -7.90 -1.42
N ILE A 70 8.09 -8.19 -2.64
CA ILE A 70 8.32 -9.55 -3.16
C ILE A 70 9.82 -9.86 -3.24
N ASN A 71 10.69 -8.86 -3.13
CA ASN A 71 12.12 -9.02 -3.30
C ASN A 71 12.92 -8.77 -2.01
N GLY A 72 12.27 -8.34 -0.93
CA GLY A 72 12.85 -8.13 0.39
C GLY A 72 13.72 -6.88 0.47
N ASP A 73 13.56 -5.93 -0.46
CA ASP A 73 14.33 -4.67 -0.47
C ASP A 73 13.74 -3.59 0.46
N GLY A 74 12.59 -3.89 1.08
CA GLY A 74 11.88 -2.99 2.00
C GLY A 74 11.02 -1.94 1.29
N ILE A 75 10.99 -1.94 -0.04
CA ILE A 75 10.11 -1.12 -0.87
C ILE A 75 8.92 -1.97 -1.29
N THR A 76 7.72 -1.41 -1.19
CA THR A 76 6.52 -2.11 -1.66
C THR A 76 6.50 -2.14 -3.18
N ASP A 77 6.56 -3.35 -3.76
CA ASP A 77 6.48 -3.58 -5.20
C ASP A 77 5.05 -3.43 -5.74
N ARG A 78 4.06 -3.92 -4.98
CA ARG A 78 2.66 -3.96 -5.39
C ARG A 78 1.74 -3.40 -4.33
N ASN A 79 0.85 -2.51 -4.75
CA ASN A 79 -0.17 -1.94 -3.89
C ASN A 79 -1.55 -2.35 -4.40
N PHE A 80 -2.41 -2.76 -3.47
CA PHE A 80 -3.77 -3.16 -3.75
C PHE A 80 -4.73 -2.44 -2.82
N VAL A 81 -5.90 -2.09 -3.34
CA VAL A 81 -7.06 -1.72 -2.53
C VAL A 81 -8.03 -2.88 -2.56
N VAL A 82 -8.44 -3.36 -1.40
CA VAL A 82 -9.45 -4.39 -1.25
C VAL A 82 -10.74 -3.72 -0.79
N ASN A 83 -11.86 -4.06 -1.42
CA ASN A 83 -13.18 -3.62 -1.02
C ASN A 83 -14.16 -4.79 -1.14
N ASN A 84 -14.83 -5.16 -0.04
CA ASN A 84 -15.80 -6.27 -0.01
C ASN A 84 -15.27 -7.58 -0.62
N GLY A 85 -13.98 -7.87 -0.41
CA GLY A 85 -13.30 -9.05 -0.94
C GLY A 85 -12.82 -8.95 -2.40
N GLN A 86 -13.18 -7.90 -3.13
CA GLN A 86 -12.59 -7.60 -4.44
C GLN A 86 -11.26 -6.87 -4.25
N ARG A 87 -10.22 -7.30 -4.97
CA ARG A 87 -8.89 -6.66 -4.97
C ARG A 87 -8.73 -5.84 -6.24
N TYR A 88 -8.30 -4.59 -6.09
CA TYR A 88 -7.95 -3.67 -7.16
C TYR A 88 -6.43 -3.45 -7.14
N ASP A 89 -5.75 -3.85 -8.20
CA ASP A 89 -4.30 -3.67 -8.35
C ASP A 89 -4.00 -2.23 -8.81
N LEU A 90 -3.28 -1.45 -7.98
CA LEU A 90 -2.95 -0.07 -8.31
C LEU A 90 -1.92 0.04 -9.44
N SER A 91 -1.25 -1.06 -9.80
CA SER A 91 -0.38 -1.13 -10.98
C SER A 91 -1.17 -1.35 -12.27
N ASN A 92 -2.46 -1.70 -12.20
CA ASN A 92 -3.34 -1.81 -13.37
C ASN A 92 -4.17 -0.52 -13.53
N ALA A 93 -4.16 0.06 -14.74
CA ALA A 93 -4.84 1.32 -15.00
C ALA A 93 -6.37 1.25 -14.80
N ARG A 94 -7.02 0.12 -15.12
CA ARG A 94 -8.46 -0.06 -14.90
C ARG A 94 -8.79 -0.09 -13.42
N ASP A 95 -8.06 -0.89 -12.66
CA ASP A 95 -8.27 -1.06 -11.23
C ASP A 95 -7.92 0.21 -10.46
N ALA A 96 -6.85 0.91 -10.87
CA ALA A 96 -6.45 2.19 -10.30
C ALA A 96 -7.54 3.26 -10.41
N ILE A 97 -8.31 3.31 -11.50
CA ILE A 97 -9.46 4.23 -11.65
C ILE A 97 -10.53 3.92 -10.60
N PHE A 98 -10.86 2.65 -10.41
CA PHE A 98 -11.85 2.26 -9.40
C PHE A 98 -11.33 2.54 -7.98
N ALA A 99 -10.06 2.23 -7.73
CA ALA A 99 -9.38 2.48 -6.46
C ALA A 99 -9.37 3.97 -6.10
N ASP A 100 -9.13 4.87 -7.06
CA ASP A 100 -9.15 6.33 -6.84
C ASP A 100 -10.48 6.80 -6.22
N SER A 101 -11.59 6.37 -6.83
CA SER A 101 -12.94 6.70 -6.36
C SER A 101 -13.24 6.13 -4.97
N LEU A 102 -12.65 4.98 -4.62
CA LEU A 102 -12.80 4.35 -3.31
C LEU A 102 -11.99 5.10 -2.26
N LEU A 103 -10.71 5.40 -2.55
CA LEU A 103 -9.82 6.12 -1.64
C LEU A 103 -10.34 7.52 -1.32
N SER A 104 -10.87 8.24 -2.32
CA SER A 104 -11.49 9.55 -2.10
C SER A 104 -12.68 9.48 -1.14
N ARG A 105 -13.52 8.44 -1.28
CA ARG A 105 -14.64 8.20 -0.36
C ARG A 105 -14.16 7.86 1.05
N TYR A 106 -13.19 6.96 1.19
CA TYR A 106 -12.64 6.60 2.51
C TYR A 106 -11.94 7.77 3.20
N ARG A 107 -11.27 8.63 2.44
CA ARG A 107 -10.66 9.87 2.97
C ARG A 107 -11.73 10.85 3.45
N THR A 108 -12.81 11.00 2.70
CA THR A 108 -13.95 11.87 3.05
C THR A 108 -14.70 11.34 4.26
N ALA A 109 -14.83 10.01 4.39
CA ALA A 109 -15.43 9.33 5.54
C ALA A 109 -14.52 9.31 6.79
N GLY A 110 -13.27 9.79 6.69
CA GLY A 110 -12.31 9.79 7.80
C GLY A 110 -11.73 8.41 8.14
N LEU A 111 -11.97 7.42 7.30
CA LEU A 111 -11.51 6.03 7.47
C LEU A 111 -10.06 5.83 7.02
N LEU A 112 -9.58 6.69 6.10
CA LEU A 112 -8.21 6.65 5.59
C LEU A 112 -7.45 7.91 6.03
N SER A 113 -6.24 7.70 6.57
CA SER A 113 -5.36 8.80 6.98
C SER A 113 -4.96 9.67 5.78
N GLY A 114 -4.65 10.95 6.04
CA GLY A 114 -4.23 11.88 4.99
C GLY A 114 -2.94 11.45 4.29
N THR A 115 -1.99 10.88 5.03
CA THR A 115 -0.71 10.39 4.50
C THR A 115 -0.91 9.17 3.61
N SER A 116 -1.63 8.15 4.07
CA SER A 116 -1.90 6.94 3.28
C SER A 116 -2.72 7.24 2.03
N TYR A 117 -3.65 8.20 2.10
CA TYR A 117 -4.36 8.69 0.93
C TYR A 117 -3.39 9.31 -0.09
N LEU A 118 -2.46 10.16 0.37
CA LEU A 118 -1.48 10.80 -0.50
C LEU A 118 -0.61 9.77 -1.21
N ASP A 119 -0.02 8.84 -0.46
CA ASP A 119 0.87 7.81 -0.98
C ASP A 119 0.16 6.98 -2.08
N LEU A 120 -1.05 6.51 -1.80
CA LEU A 120 -1.83 5.70 -2.75
C LEU A 120 -2.28 6.53 -3.96
N SER A 121 -2.66 7.79 -3.76
CA SER A 121 -3.05 8.68 -4.86
C SER A 121 -1.88 8.97 -5.81
N GLN A 122 -0.65 9.07 -5.28
CA GLN A 122 0.56 9.23 -6.10
C GLN A 122 0.83 7.98 -6.94
N ILE A 123 0.67 6.79 -6.35
CA ILE A 123 0.82 5.52 -7.07
C ILE A 123 -0.21 5.44 -8.21
N ILE A 124 -1.49 5.71 -7.91
CA ILE A 124 -2.56 5.74 -8.91
C ILE A 124 -2.25 6.76 -10.00
N SER A 125 -1.86 7.99 -9.64
CA SER A 125 -1.52 9.04 -10.61
C SER A 125 -0.40 8.57 -11.52
N LYS A 126 0.66 7.96 -10.98
CA LYS A 126 1.78 7.42 -11.78
C LYS A 126 1.31 6.33 -12.74
N THR A 127 0.49 5.39 -12.26
CA THR A 127 -0.11 4.32 -13.08
C THR A 127 -0.97 4.88 -14.21
N LEU A 128 -1.79 5.90 -13.93
CA LEU A 128 -2.65 6.51 -14.95
C LEU A 128 -1.87 7.36 -15.95
N THR A 129 -0.75 7.97 -15.54
CA THR A 129 0.11 8.84 -16.36
C THR A 129 1.08 8.09 -17.25
N TYR A 130 1.86 7.18 -16.68
CA TYR A 130 2.95 6.49 -17.39
C TYR A 130 2.55 5.12 -17.95
N GLY A 131 1.28 4.72 -17.76
CA GLY A 131 0.76 3.46 -18.23
C GLY A 131 1.09 2.33 -17.26
N GLY A 132 0.16 2.06 -16.34
CA GLY A 132 0.11 0.79 -15.61
C GLY A 132 -0.06 -0.39 -16.55
N ARG A 133 0.19 -1.61 -16.04
CA ARG A 133 -0.09 -2.85 -16.77
C ARG A 133 -1.54 -2.80 -17.26
N ASN A 134 -1.71 -2.72 -18.57
CA ASN A 134 -3.01 -2.63 -19.21
C ASN A 134 -3.34 -3.98 -19.84
N ASP A 135 -4.48 -4.55 -19.46
CA ASP A 135 -4.97 -5.84 -19.99
C ASP A 135 -5.28 -5.82 -21.50
N TYR A 136 -5.08 -4.67 -22.15
CA TYR A 136 -5.36 -4.43 -23.56
C TYR A 136 -4.16 -4.66 -24.49
N GLY A 137 -3.02 -5.15 -23.99
CA GLY A 137 -1.89 -5.57 -24.83
C GLY A 137 -1.18 -4.45 -25.61
N PHE A 138 -1.42 -3.19 -25.26
CA PHE A 138 -0.75 -2.03 -25.85
C PHE A 138 0.22 -1.41 -24.85
N THR A 139 1.47 -1.84 -24.84
CA THR A 139 2.50 -1.17 -24.04
C THR A 139 2.83 0.17 -24.69
N MET A 140 2.68 1.27 -23.95
CA MET A 140 3.03 2.60 -24.45
C MET A 140 4.55 2.67 -24.72
N PRO A 141 4.98 3.24 -25.87
CA PRO A 141 6.39 3.48 -26.12
C PRO A 141 7.00 4.41 -25.06
N ASN A 142 8.27 4.21 -24.73
CA ASN A 142 8.97 5.04 -23.75
C ASN A 142 8.86 6.55 -24.11
N GLY A 143 8.42 7.36 -23.14
CA GLY A 143 8.22 8.81 -23.32
C GLY A 143 6.81 9.22 -23.79
N TRP A 144 5.90 8.27 -24.03
CA TRP A 144 4.50 8.58 -24.33
C TRP A 144 3.67 8.63 -23.05
N TYR A 145 3.09 9.79 -22.78
CA TYR A 145 2.16 9.97 -21.68
C TYR A 145 0.78 9.47 -22.10
N ASN A 146 0.10 8.76 -21.20
CA ASN A 146 -1.31 8.43 -21.39
C ASN A 146 -2.10 9.75 -21.47
N PRO A 147 -2.84 10.03 -22.55
CA PRO A 147 -3.61 11.27 -22.67
C PRO A 147 -4.64 11.44 -21.54
N ILE A 148 -5.07 10.35 -20.88
CA ILE A 148 -5.91 10.40 -19.67
C ILE A 148 -5.13 10.81 -18.42
N GLY A 149 -3.86 10.43 -18.29
CA GLY A 149 -3.05 10.73 -17.11
C GLY A 149 -2.40 12.11 -17.12
N ALA A 150 -2.26 12.76 -18.28
CA ALA A 150 -1.87 14.17 -18.37
C ALA A 150 -2.84 15.11 -17.59
N PHE A 151 -4.10 14.71 -17.41
CA PHE A 151 -5.08 15.44 -16.59
C PHE A 151 -4.86 15.25 -15.08
N TYR A 152 -4.22 14.15 -14.65
CA TYR A 152 -3.93 13.89 -13.24
C TYR A 152 -2.68 14.62 -12.75
N GLU A 153 -1.62 14.79 -13.58
CA GLU A 153 -0.46 15.63 -13.22
C GLU A 153 -0.86 17.07 -12.88
N ALA A 154 -1.78 17.66 -13.64
CA ALA A 154 -2.27 19.02 -13.36
C ALA A 154 -2.96 19.13 -11.98
N LYS A 155 -3.67 18.08 -11.56
CA LYS A 155 -4.37 18.03 -10.27
C LYS A 155 -3.41 17.72 -9.12
N SER A 156 -2.40 16.88 -9.37
CA SER A 156 -1.36 16.52 -8.41
C SER A 156 -0.40 17.68 -8.15
N ALA A 157 0.02 18.40 -9.19
CA ALA A 157 0.82 19.61 -9.06
C ALA A 157 0.09 20.69 -8.24
N ALA A 158 -1.21 20.90 -8.47
CA ALA A 158 -2.02 21.82 -7.68
C ALA A 158 -2.15 21.41 -6.20
N LEU A 159 -2.14 20.10 -5.90
CA LEU A 159 -2.14 19.59 -4.53
C LEU A 159 -0.77 19.68 -3.86
N ASP A 160 0.33 19.51 -4.60
CA ASP A 160 1.70 19.70 -4.10
C ASP A 160 1.96 21.16 -3.72
N THR A 161 1.44 22.10 -4.52
CA THR A 161 1.44 23.54 -4.18
C THR A 161 0.55 23.85 -2.97
N ALA A 162 -0.60 23.18 -2.83
CA ALA A 162 -1.52 23.40 -1.71
C ALA A 162 -1.05 22.78 -0.38
N ALA A 163 -0.27 21.69 -0.43
CA ALA A 163 0.29 21.02 0.75
C ALA A 163 1.55 21.71 1.29
N SER A 164 2.20 22.56 0.49
CA SER A 164 3.35 23.34 0.92
C SER A 164 2.92 24.50 1.83
N ILE A 165 2.88 24.25 3.15
CA ILE A 165 2.68 25.29 4.18
C ILE A 165 3.75 26.40 4.08
N ALA A 166 4.88 26.12 3.41
CA ALA A 166 5.94 27.09 3.16
C ALA A 166 5.50 28.29 2.29
N GLU A 167 4.48 28.13 1.42
CA GLU A 167 4.01 29.23 0.57
C GLU A 167 2.90 30.09 1.22
N ASN A 168 2.24 29.61 2.27
CA ASN A 168 1.11 30.30 2.93
C ASN A 168 1.45 30.91 4.30
N CYS A 169 2.73 30.98 4.70
CA CYS A 169 3.12 31.73 5.89
C CYS A 169 3.13 33.23 5.55
N PRO A 170 2.20 34.06 6.08
CA PRO A 170 2.23 35.49 5.81
C PRO A 170 3.53 36.06 6.37
N ARG A 171 4.37 36.60 5.47
CA ARG A 171 5.59 37.30 5.83
C ARG A 171 5.20 38.49 6.71
N ALA A 172 5.53 38.43 8.00
CA ALA A 172 5.29 39.53 8.93
C ALA A 172 6.02 40.77 8.38
N VAL A 173 5.25 41.79 7.99
CA VAL A 173 5.77 43.11 7.65
C VAL A 173 6.15 43.77 8.97
N VAL A 174 7.45 43.99 9.17
CA VAL A 174 8.02 44.82 10.25
C VAL A 174 8.18 46.24 9.73
#